data_AF-A0A0H4VKK3-F1
#
_entry.id   AF-A0A0H4VKK3-F1
#
_cell.length_a   1.000
_cell.length_b   1.000
_cell.length_c   1.000
_cell.angle_alpha   90.00
_cell.angle_beta   90.00
_cell.angle_gamma   90.00
#
_symmetry.space_group_name_H-M   'P 1'
#
loop_
_entity.id
_entity.type
_entity.pdbx_description
1 polymer ?
#
loop_
_entity_poly.entity_id
_entity_poly.type
_entity_poly.pdbx_seq_one_letter_code
_entity_poly.pdbx_strand_id
1 'polypeptide(L)'
;MNKEFKMEELPRDPGFTVPDRYFEELPTRIMQRTAYASPRSASPVAWYWQFKTALAGGALGLIFALSFVVSNYFAPEPQAQDVMANLSQKDIYQYLVNHTDLETADLAEVQAVKPRQTLEFLDVRTSDLSEENTRELVEEYEYQ
;
A
#
# COMPACT_ATOMS: atom_id res chain seq x y z
N MET A 1 -10.28 -22.20 76.79
CA MET A 1 -11.69 -21.90 77.11
C MET A 1 -12.37 -21.47 75.83
N ASN A 2 -13.11 -22.38 75.20
CA ASN A 2 -13.82 -22.10 73.95
C ASN A 2 -15.22 -21.63 74.34
N LYS A 3 -15.54 -20.35 74.10
CA LYS A 3 -16.89 -19.84 74.28
C LYS A 3 -17.70 -20.26 73.05
N GLU A 4 -18.65 -21.16 73.24
CA GLU A 4 -19.64 -21.49 72.20
C GLU A 4 -20.51 -20.25 71.95
N PHE A 5 -20.48 -19.77 70.72
CA PHE A 5 -21.24 -18.62 70.28
C PHE A 5 -22.69 -19.06 70.03
N LYS A 6 -23.58 -18.70 70.95
CA LYS A 6 -25.00 -19.07 70.90
C LYS A 6 -25.73 -18.14 69.94
N MET A 7 -26.15 -18.70 68.80
CA MET A 7 -26.87 -17.97 67.75
C MET A 7 -28.20 -17.37 68.24
N GLU A 8 -28.71 -17.85 69.38
CA GLU A 8 -29.93 -17.35 70.03
C GLU A 8 -29.76 -15.98 70.69
N GLU A 9 -28.52 -15.53 70.95
CA GLU A 9 -28.22 -14.21 71.52
C GLU A 9 -28.10 -13.09 70.46
N LEU A 10 -28.18 -13.42 69.16
CA LEU A 10 -28.17 -12.38 68.13
C LEU A 10 -29.52 -11.64 68.07
N PRO A 11 -29.50 -10.29 68.04
CA PRO A 11 -30.69 -9.51 67.77
C PRO A 11 -31.23 -9.89 66.39
N ARG A 12 -32.45 -10.46 66.36
CA ARG A 12 -33.16 -10.85 65.12
C ARG A 12 -33.77 -9.65 64.39
N ASP A 13 -33.26 -8.46 64.66
CA ASP A 13 -33.65 -7.26 63.96
C ASP A 13 -33.03 -7.31 62.55
N PRO A 14 -33.80 -7.13 61.47
CA PRO A 14 -33.25 -7.09 60.11
C PRO A 14 -32.13 -6.07 59.92
N GLY A 15 -31.91 -5.12 60.85
CA GLY A 15 -30.76 -4.21 60.88
C GLY A 15 -30.78 -3.14 59.77
N PHE A 16 -31.56 -3.38 58.72
CA PHE A 16 -31.81 -2.48 57.61
C PHE A 16 -33.30 -2.51 57.29
N THR A 17 -33.93 -1.35 57.35
CA THR A 17 -35.30 -1.16 56.90
C THR A 17 -35.28 -0.36 55.62
N VAL A 18 -35.94 -0.86 54.58
CA VAL A 18 -36.11 -0.09 53.35
C VAL A 18 -37.22 0.95 53.54
N PRO A 19 -37.10 2.15 52.94
CA PRO A 19 -38.19 3.10 52.89
C PRO A 19 -39.40 2.53 52.15
N ASP A 20 -40.59 3.01 52.50
CA ASP A 20 -41.82 2.66 51.78
C ASP A 20 -41.67 2.96 50.28
N ARG A 21 -42.16 2.04 49.46
CA ARG A 21 -42.17 2.13 47.99
C ARG A 21 -40.78 2.19 47.32
N TYR A 22 -39.71 1.84 48.02
CA TYR A 22 -38.35 1.93 47.48
C TYR A 22 -38.18 1.14 46.18
N PHE A 23 -38.63 -0.11 46.15
CA PHE A 23 -38.46 -0.99 44.99
C PHE A 23 -39.42 -0.65 43.84
N GLU A 24 -40.54 -0.02 44.14
CA GLU A 24 -41.56 0.43 43.20
C GLU A 24 -41.09 1.68 42.44
N GLU A 25 -40.37 2.58 43.11
CA GLU A 25 -39.84 3.81 42.50
C GLU A 25 -38.44 3.64 41.89
N LEU A 26 -37.69 2.62 42.29
CA LEU A 26 -36.33 2.37 41.84
C LEU A 26 -36.21 2.27 40.30
N PRO A 27 -37.06 1.52 39.58
CA PRO A 27 -36.98 1.44 38.12
C PRO A 27 -37.12 2.80 37.46
N THR A 28 -38.09 3.59 37.91
CA THR A 28 -38.37 4.94 37.40
C THR A 28 -37.17 5.87 37.62
N ARG A 29 -36.56 5.83 38.82
CA ARG A 29 -35.37 6.63 39.14
C ARG A 29 -34.15 6.24 38.30
N ILE A 30 -33.95 4.95 38.06
CA ILE A 30 -32.86 4.46 37.21
C ILE A 30 -33.08 4.94 35.78
N MET A 31 -34.28 4.75 35.22
CA MET A 31 -34.61 5.21 33.87
C MET A 31 -34.43 6.72 33.70
N GLN A 32 -34.85 7.52 34.68
CA GLN A 32 -34.61 8.98 34.67
C GLN A 32 -33.13 9.34 34.59
N ARG A 33 -32.26 8.56 35.25
CA ARG A 33 -30.81 8.79 35.30
C ARG A 33 -30.04 8.22 34.12
N THR A 34 -30.58 7.23 33.40
CA THR A 34 -29.85 6.55 32.33
C THR A 34 -30.45 6.78 30.94
N ALA A 35 -31.78 6.70 30.80
CA ALA A 35 -32.46 6.85 29.51
C ALA A 35 -32.50 8.30 29.03
N TYR A 36 -32.51 9.26 29.97
CA TYR A 36 -32.49 10.70 29.69
C TYR A 36 -31.18 11.38 30.09
N ALA A 37 -30.15 10.60 30.40
CA ALA A 37 -28.81 11.16 30.57
C ALA A 37 -28.41 11.80 29.23
N SER A 38 -28.26 13.12 29.23
CA SER A 38 -27.71 13.80 28.06
C SER A 38 -26.36 13.16 27.71
N PRO A 39 -26.09 12.88 26.42
CA PRO A 39 -24.79 12.35 26.03
C PRO A 39 -23.74 13.30 26.59
N ARG A 40 -22.81 12.73 27.37
CA ARG A 40 -21.72 13.49 28.00
C ARG A 40 -21.03 14.26 26.89
N SER A 41 -21.28 15.57 26.83
CA SER A 41 -20.79 16.43 25.75
C SER A 41 -19.30 16.19 25.61
N ALA A 42 -18.86 15.77 24.43
CA ALA A 42 -17.47 15.48 24.17
C ALA A 42 -16.66 16.73 24.55
N SER A 43 -15.79 16.58 25.55
CA SER A 43 -14.98 17.68 26.04
C SER A 43 -14.09 18.16 24.89
N PRO A 44 -14.03 19.48 24.62
CA PRO A 44 -13.13 20.02 23.59
C PRO A 44 -11.65 19.71 23.91
N VAL A 45 -11.34 19.40 25.18
CA VAL A 45 -10.02 18.95 25.62
C VAL A 45 -9.70 17.54 25.08
N ALA A 46 -10.69 16.63 25.04
CA ALA A 46 -10.48 15.28 24.52
C ALA A 46 -10.18 15.27 23.01
N TRP A 47 -10.88 16.13 22.24
CA TRP A 47 -10.61 16.34 20.82
C TRP A 47 -9.18 16.84 20.59
N TYR A 48 -8.73 17.84 21.35
CA TYR A 48 -7.38 18.40 21.18
C TYR A 48 -6.27 17.37 21.40
N TRP A 49 -6.40 16.47 22.38
CA TRP A 49 -5.41 15.41 22.61
C TRP A 49 -5.40 14.34 21.52
N GLN A 50 -6.52 14.08 20.83
CA GLN A 50 -6.56 13.19 19.67
C GLN A 50 -5.84 13.78 18.45
N PHE A 51 -5.83 15.10 18.29
CA PHE A 51 -5.10 15.75 17.19
C PHE A 51 -3.59 15.87 17.44
N LYS A 52 -3.14 15.87 18.70
CA LYS A 52 -1.70 15.89 19.01
C LYS A 52 -0.97 14.65 18.49
N THR A 53 -1.63 13.49 18.45
CA THR A 53 -1.04 12.26 17.86
C THR A 53 -1.23 12.17 16.36
N ALA A 54 -2.22 12.87 15.78
CA ALA A 54 -2.42 12.93 14.33
C ALA A 54 -1.34 13.71 13.58
N LEU A 55 -0.66 14.65 14.25
CA LEU A 55 0.40 15.47 13.65
C LEU A 55 1.61 14.64 13.17
N ALA A 56 1.89 13.50 13.82
CA ALA A 56 2.96 12.59 13.41
C ALA A 56 2.65 11.84 12.10
N GLY A 57 1.38 11.49 11.88
CA GLY A 57 0.93 10.89 10.62
C GLY A 57 0.90 11.88 9.46
N GLY A 58 0.56 13.15 9.76
CA GLY A 58 0.53 14.22 8.76
C GLY A 58 1.87 14.46 8.07
N ALA A 59 2.99 14.40 8.80
CA ALA A 59 4.32 14.60 8.24
C ALA A 59 4.72 13.49 7.23
N LEU A 60 4.44 12.22 7.56
CA LEU A 60 4.70 11.09 6.66
C LEU A 60 3.79 11.16 5.42
N GLY A 61 2.51 11.52 5.59
CA GLY A 61 1.59 11.75 4.48
C GLY A 61 2.04 12.88 3.55
N LEU A 62 2.57 13.98 4.10
CA LEU A 62 3.10 15.09 3.31
C LEU A 62 4.36 14.69 2.52
N ILE A 63 5.28 13.96 3.15
CA ILE A 63 6.48 13.46 2.47
C ILE A 63 6.09 12.49 1.33
N PHE A 64 5.13 11.61 1.57
CA PHE A 64 4.62 10.70 0.56
C PHE A 64 3.94 11.44 -0.60
N ALA A 65 3.07 12.40 -0.31
CA ALA A 65 2.40 13.21 -1.32
C ALA A 65 3.40 14.04 -2.15
N LEU A 66 4.40 14.64 -1.51
CA LEU A 66 5.47 15.36 -2.21
C LEU A 66 6.31 14.41 -3.08
N SER A 67 6.69 13.24 -2.56
CA SER A 67 7.42 12.23 -3.33
C SER A 67 6.62 11.76 -4.55
N PHE A 68 5.31 11.58 -4.39
CA PHE A 68 4.41 11.18 -5.47
C PHE A 68 4.32 12.24 -6.56
N VAL A 69 4.16 13.52 -6.18
CA VAL A 69 4.10 14.64 -7.14
C VAL A 69 5.43 14.80 -7.87
N VAL A 70 6.56 14.74 -7.17
CA VAL A 70 7.88 14.80 -7.81
C VAL A 70 8.06 13.64 -8.80
N SER A 71 7.70 12.42 -8.42
CA SER A 71 7.85 11.25 -9.29
C SER A 71 6.93 11.27 -10.52
N ASN A 72 5.71 11.82 -10.42
CA ASN A 72 4.75 11.80 -11.53
C ASN A 72 4.91 12.99 -12.49
N TYR A 73 5.35 14.15 -11.99
CA TYR A 73 5.40 15.38 -12.80
C TYR A 73 6.82 15.83 -13.15
N PHE A 74 7.83 15.47 -12.36
CA PHE A 74 9.21 15.95 -12.54
C PHE A 74 10.20 14.85 -12.94
N ALA A 75 9.81 13.57 -12.87
CA ALA A 75 10.57 12.45 -13.41
C ALA A 75 9.86 11.91 -14.66
N PRO A 76 10.00 12.57 -15.83
CA PRO A 76 9.52 12.01 -17.08
C PRO A 76 10.20 10.65 -17.26
N GLU A 77 9.41 9.61 -17.56
CA GLU A 77 9.95 8.30 -17.89
C GLU A 77 10.90 8.48 -19.07
N PRO A 78 12.17 8.03 -18.97
CA PRO A 78 13.12 8.24 -20.03
C PRO A 78 12.60 7.51 -21.27
N GLN A 79 12.34 8.26 -22.34
CA GLN A 79 11.82 7.69 -23.58
C GLN A 79 12.80 6.62 -24.08
N ALA A 80 12.29 5.54 -24.65
CA ALA A 80 13.13 4.44 -25.11
C ALA A 80 14.28 4.92 -26.03
N GLN A 81 14.05 5.96 -26.85
CA GLN A 81 15.11 6.58 -27.64
C GLN A 81 16.21 7.25 -26.80
N ASP A 82 15.89 7.94 -25.70
CA ASP A 82 16.89 8.59 -24.82
C ASP A 82 17.71 7.56 -24.04
N VAL A 83 17.08 6.44 -23.67
CA VAL A 83 17.78 5.32 -23.02
C VAL A 83 18.77 4.70 -24.00
N MET A 84 18.36 4.45 -25.25
CA MET A 84 19.22 3.89 -26.29
C MET A 84 20.33 4.84 -26.73
N ALA A 85 20.07 6.15 -26.79
CA ALA A 85 21.06 7.17 -27.16
C ALA A 85 22.14 7.36 -26.09
N ASN A 86 21.82 7.09 -24.82
CA ASN A 86 22.76 7.21 -23.70
C ASN A 86 23.45 5.89 -23.32
N LEU A 87 23.23 4.80 -24.06
CA LEU A 87 23.95 3.55 -23.84
C LEU A 87 25.44 3.75 -24.12
N SER A 88 26.28 3.65 -23.09
CA SER A 88 27.72 3.75 -23.26
C SER A 88 28.28 2.42 -23.78
N GLN A 89 29.35 2.49 -24.58
CA GLN A 89 30.05 1.30 -25.08
C GLN A 89 30.45 0.34 -23.94
N LYS A 90 30.80 0.89 -22.77
CA LYS A 90 31.16 0.12 -21.57
C LYS A 90 29.98 -0.71 -21.06
N ASP A 91 28.78 -0.16 -21.04
CA ASP A 91 27.58 -0.85 -20.55
C ASP A 91 27.18 -1.97 -21.51
N ILE A 92 27.38 -1.76 -22.81
CA ILE A 92 27.23 -2.80 -23.84
C ILE A 92 28.21 -3.95 -23.56
N TYR A 93 29.51 -3.67 -23.41
CA TYR A 93 30.49 -4.71 -23.10
C TYR A 93 30.16 -5.48 -21.82
N GLN A 94 29.72 -4.77 -20.78
CA GLN A 94 29.38 -5.39 -19.51
C GLN A 94 28.14 -6.27 -19.61
N TYR A 95 27.14 -5.88 -20.42
CA TYR A 95 25.99 -6.72 -20.70
C TYR A 95 26.41 -8.01 -21.43
N LEU A 96 27.20 -7.91 -22.50
CA LEU A 96 27.66 -9.08 -23.25
C LEU A 96 28.49 -10.03 -22.38
N VAL A 97 29.39 -9.53 -21.55
CA VAL A 97 30.24 -10.37 -20.68
C VAL A 97 29.43 -11.06 -19.57
N ASN A 98 28.42 -10.39 -19.02
CA ASN A 98 27.68 -10.93 -17.87
C ASN A 98 26.45 -11.75 -18.27
N HIS A 99 25.84 -11.49 -19.43
CA HIS A 99 24.61 -12.14 -19.88
C HIS A 99 24.81 -13.09 -21.06
N THR A 100 26.02 -13.17 -21.62
CA THR A 100 26.37 -14.19 -22.61
C THR A 100 27.51 -15.03 -22.03
N ASP A 101 27.24 -16.30 -21.74
CA ASP A 101 28.29 -17.28 -21.45
C ASP A 101 29.05 -17.53 -22.77
N LEU A 102 30.01 -16.65 -23.07
CA LEU A 102 30.89 -16.79 -24.22
C LEU A 102 31.91 -17.89 -23.89
N GLU A 103 31.65 -19.11 -24.34
CA GLU A 103 32.61 -20.20 -24.17
C GLU A 103 33.76 -20.05 -25.20
N THR A 104 34.95 -20.55 -24.85
CA THR A 104 36.11 -20.50 -25.76
C THR A 104 35.87 -21.26 -27.07
N ALA A 105 34.92 -22.21 -27.07
CA ALA A 105 34.47 -22.93 -28.25
C ALA A 105 33.72 -22.03 -29.26
N ASP A 106 32.91 -21.09 -28.78
CA ASP A 106 32.13 -20.16 -29.63
C ASP A 106 33.05 -19.17 -30.36
N LEU A 107 34.16 -18.77 -29.73
CA LEU A 107 35.19 -17.91 -30.33
C LEU A 107 35.98 -18.62 -31.44
N ALA A 108 36.08 -19.95 -31.40
CA ALA A 108 36.72 -20.74 -32.45
C ALA A 108 35.85 -20.82 -33.72
N GLU A 109 34.53 -20.70 -33.57
CA GLU A 109 33.59 -20.64 -34.70
C GLU A 109 33.69 -19.31 -35.46
N VAL A 110 33.97 -18.19 -34.78
CA VAL A 110 34.15 -16.87 -35.42
C VAL A 110 35.31 -16.85 -36.42
N GLN A 111 36.41 -17.57 -36.16
CA GLN A 111 37.51 -17.69 -37.13
C GLN A 111 37.19 -18.67 -38.28
N ALA A 112 36.23 -19.58 -38.09
CA ALA A 112 35.79 -20.53 -39.11
C ALA A 112 34.79 -19.91 -40.11
N VAL A 113 34.10 -18.82 -39.74
CA VAL A 113 33.21 -18.07 -40.63
C VAL A 113 34.03 -17.15 -41.54
N LYS A 114 34.30 -17.62 -42.77
CA LYS A 114 34.92 -16.83 -43.85
C LYS A 114 34.17 -15.50 -44.11
N PRO A 115 34.90 -14.40 -44.41
CA PRO A 115 34.30 -13.11 -44.74
C PRO A 115 33.84 -13.09 -46.21
N ARG A 116 32.65 -13.62 -46.48
CA ARG A 116 31.86 -13.31 -47.69
C ARG A 116 30.46 -13.90 -47.56
N GLN A 117 29.73 -13.47 -46.55
CA GLN A 117 28.28 -13.44 -46.64
C GLN A 117 27.92 -11.98 -46.86
N THR A 118 27.85 -11.61 -48.13
CA THR A 118 27.28 -10.35 -48.58
C THR A 118 25.90 -10.21 -47.96
N LEU A 119 25.59 -9.00 -47.51
CA LEU A 119 24.30 -8.55 -46.98
C LEU A 119 23.18 -8.67 -48.02
N GLU A 120 22.89 -9.89 -48.49
CA GLU A 120 21.83 -10.22 -49.45
C GLU A 120 20.51 -10.54 -48.75
N PHE A 121 20.52 -10.67 -47.41
CA PHE A 121 19.36 -11.03 -46.61
C PHE A 121 18.51 -9.84 -46.14
N LEU A 122 18.79 -8.62 -46.62
CA LEU A 122 18.05 -7.41 -46.24
C LEU A 122 17.79 -6.48 -47.44
N ASP A 123 17.43 -7.06 -48.60
CA ASP A 123 16.73 -6.32 -49.66
C ASP A 123 15.22 -6.38 -49.36
N VAL A 124 14.73 -5.56 -48.43
CA VAL A 124 13.30 -5.40 -48.19
C VAL A 124 12.73 -4.64 -49.40
N ARG A 125 12.26 -5.37 -50.39
CA ARG A 125 11.56 -4.78 -51.53
C ARG A 125 10.18 -4.33 -51.07
N THR A 126 9.78 -3.13 -51.48
CA THR A 126 8.45 -2.58 -51.19
C THR A 126 7.31 -3.41 -51.77
N SER A 127 7.60 -4.39 -52.64
CA SER A 127 6.64 -5.39 -53.14
C SER A 127 6.31 -6.49 -52.13
N ASP A 128 7.18 -6.72 -51.14
CA ASP A 128 7.06 -7.83 -50.19
C ASP A 128 6.32 -7.40 -48.91
N LEU A 129 6.00 -6.11 -48.80
CA LEU A 129 5.03 -5.59 -47.84
C LEU A 129 3.62 -5.98 -48.34
N SER A 130 3.05 -7.04 -47.77
CA SER A 130 1.67 -7.41 -48.02
C SER A 130 0.73 -6.34 -47.43
N GLU A 131 -0.40 -6.06 -48.11
CA GLU A 131 -1.44 -5.14 -47.59
C GLU A 131 -1.91 -5.54 -46.18
N GLU A 132 -1.85 -6.83 -45.85
CA GLU A 132 -2.24 -7.39 -44.56
C GLU A 132 -1.31 -6.92 -43.44
N ASN A 133 0.02 -6.96 -43.66
CA ASN A 133 1.01 -6.46 -42.71
C ASN A 133 0.88 -4.95 -42.50
N THR A 134 0.50 -4.20 -43.55
CA THR A 134 0.26 -2.76 -43.43
C THR A 134 -1.04 -2.42 -42.71
N ARG A 135 -2.06 -3.29 -42.77
CA ARG A 135 -3.32 -3.11 -42.04
C ARG A 135 -3.13 -3.34 -40.54
N GLU A 136 -2.37 -4.36 -40.15
CA GLU A 136 -2.06 -4.64 -38.75
C GLU A 136 -1.34 -3.47 -38.07
N LEU A 137 -0.40 -2.84 -38.79
CA LEU A 137 0.29 -1.63 -38.31
C LEU A 137 -0.63 -0.41 -38.22
N VAL A 138 -1.63 -0.27 -39.10
CA VAL A 138 -2.54 0.88 -39.09
C VAL A 138 -3.63 0.74 -38.01
N GLU A 139 -4.13 -0.47 -37.77
CA GLU A 139 -5.11 -0.73 -36.71
C GLU A 139 -4.51 -0.51 -35.30
N GLU A 140 -3.21 -0.75 -35.11
CA GLU A 140 -2.54 -0.45 -33.84
C GLU A 140 -2.46 1.05 -33.53
N TYR A 141 -2.53 1.93 -34.55
CA TYR A 141 -2.63 3.38 -34.35
C TYR A 141 -4.07 3.90 -34.25
N GLU A 142 -5.09 3.12 -34.60
CA GLU A 142 -6.50 3.57 -34.61
C GLU A 142 -7.23 3.35 -33.27
N TYR A 143 -6.59 2.67 -32.31
CA TYR A 143 -7.10 2.48 -30.94
C TYR A 143 -6.35 3.31 -29.86
N GLN A 144 -5.78 4.46 -30.24
CA GLN A 144 -5.43 5.54 -29.30
C GLN A 144 -6.20 6.83 -29.60
#